data_AF-A0A932ANB7-F1
#
_entry.id   AF-A0A932ANB7-F1
#
_cell.length_a   1.000
_cell.length_b   1.000
_cell.length_c   1.000
_cell.angle_alpha   90.00
_cell.angle_beta   90.00
_cell.angle_gamma   90.00
#
_symmetry.space_group_name_H-M   'P 1'
#
loop_
_entity.id
_entity.type
_entity.pdbx_description
1 polymer ?
#
loop_
_entity_poly.entity_id
_entity_poly.type
_entity_poly.pdbx_seq_one_letter_code
_entity_poly.pdbx_strand_id
1 'polypeptide(L)'
;MHVTVRHRRDPARRNRHAGQRGSALLLMTAFLMTLLTMSAFVIDLGFRRQLVRQAQGAVDAAALAAAAELPTTASDPATLTKQANARQTAANFVADDLSDGGALSASSCTQVDTATCQYTIGSTTVTVTTPYALENSAIAAWRLIYVRVCAPAPTFLAKSVGATPGTYCRKAVARRIPFANGRPRGMISLNETACAAFLLSGSSYTDLVLDAAGGAVVIDSNCPTNALDGGGNAWDLDASGIYIDGGYDLSPCTIDTCLNGVEPTTANPRSGDPFAEMPEPPKPAVDGGCSANRCTPGYYASGLKFSGGTDFQLDPGIYWIDGGLSSSGSAAVRATANQPGVMFFVASGSVDLTGGGALVLPPATSGTYQGITIFQARCDLDDAEPAGTDPPCDRSAAKINGNDDSQIGTVYLRDAALEMQGNAGQSSPVFVTGTVIADTMKISGNGYLRIKAVETPNMRVADPDIGLER
;
A
#
# COMPACT_ATOMS: atom_id res chain seq x y z
N MET A 1 60.94 86.71 68.62
CA MET A 1 59.65 86.08 68.97
C MET A 1 58.97 85.69 67.67
N HIS A 2 58.66 84.40 67.54
CA HIS A 2 58.23 83.69 66.33
C HIS A 2 57.05 84.34 65.60
N VAL A 3 57.15 84.49 64.26
CA VAL A 3 55.99 84.69 63.38
C VAL A 3 55.93 83.50 62.42
N THR A 4 54.92 82.67 62.63
CA THR A 4 54.62 81.41 61.93
C THR A 4 54.00 81.64 60.55
N VAL A 5 54.58 81.02 59.53
CA VAL A 5 54.03 80.93 58.16
C VAL A 5 52.92 79.86 58.11
N ARG A 6 51.71 80.24 57.70
CA ARG A 6 50.60 79.29 57.42
C ARG A 6 50.59 78.92 55.94
N HIS A 7 50.89 77.65 55.65
CA HIS A 7 50.61 77.04 54.34
C HIS A 7 49.11 76.72 54.21
N ARG A 8 48.46 77.30 53.21
CA ARG A 8 47.10 76.97 52.78
C ARG A 8 47.20 75.78 51.81
N ARG A 9 46.74 74.59 52.24
CA ARG A 9 46.53 73.44 51.35
C ARG A 9 45.10 73.51 50.82
N ASP A 10 44.95 73.68 49.51
CA ASP A 10 43.69 73.40 48.81
C ASP A 10 43.67 71.91 48.39
N PRO A 11 42.70 71.10 48.84
CA PRO A 11 42.39 69.84 48.21
C PRO A 11 41.13 70.01 47.35
N ALA A 12 41.30 70.57 46.14
CA ALA A 12 40.32 70.43 45.08
C ALA A 12 40.53 69.07 44.40
N ARG A 13 39.74 68.06 44.79
CA ARG A 13 39.27 66.93 43.93
C ARG A 13 38.48 65.94 44.79
N ARG A 14 37.17 66.13 44.89
CA ARG A 14 36.27 65.09 45.38
C ARG A 14 35.06 64.98 44.46
N ASN A 15 34.94 63.78 43.87
CA ASN A 15 33.74 63.12 43.37
C ASN A 15 32.97 63.77 42.20
N ARG A 16 33.35 63.40 40.96
CA ARG A 16 32.48 63.52 39.76
C ARG A 16 31.84 62.20 39.29
N HIS A 17 31.92 61.12 40.07
CA HIS A 17 31.40 59.80 39.64
C HIS A 17 30.01 59.39 40.19
N ALA A 18 29.33 60.24 40.97
CA ALA A 18 28.06 59.88 41.60
C ALA A 18 26.81 60.05 40.70
N GLY A 19 26.90 60.81 39.60
CA GLY A 19 25.75 61.15 38.74
C GLY A 19 25.44 60.19 37.59
N GLN A 20 26.30 59.19 37.31
CA GLN A 20 26.17 58.31 36.13
C GLN A 20 25.53 56.93 36.42
N ARG A 21 25.22 56.63 37.69
CA ARG A 21 24.66 55.32 38.07
C ARG A 21 23.17 55.18 37.75
N GLY A 22 22.43 56.29 37.71
CA GLY A 22 20.99 56.29 37.37
C GLY A 22 20.72 56.14 35.87
N SER A 23 21.53 56.79 35.02
CA SER A 23 21.39 56.70 33.56
C SER A 23 21.78 55.32 33.02
N ALA A 24 22.77 54.66 33.63
CA ALA A 24 23.17 53.31 33.26
C ALA A 24 22.04 52.29 33.47
N LEU A 25 21.27 52.43 34.55
CA LEU A 25 20.16 51.53 34.85
C LEU A 25 19.02 51.70 33.84
N LEU A 26 18.68 52.93 33.47
CA LEU A 26 17.65 53.23 32.46
C LEU A 26 18.04 52.68 31.08
N LEU A 27 19.29 52.89 30.65
CA LEU A 27 19.79 52.36 29.38
C LEU A 27 19.83 50.83 29.38
N MET A 28 20.27 50.21 30.49
CA MET A 28 20.28 48.75 30.62
C MET A 28 18.87 48.17 30.55
N THR A 29 17.89 48.78 31.23
CA THR A 29 16.49 48.32 31.16
C THR A 29 15.90 48.49 29.75
N ALA A 30 16.22 49.59 29.06
CA ALA A 30 15.76 49.81 27.68
C ALA A 30 16.35 48.78 26.71
N PHE A 31 17.66 48.49 26.83
CA PHE A 31 18.34 47.46 26.03
C PHE A 31 17.85 46.04 26.33
N LEU A 32 17.59 45.72 27.59
CA LEU A 32 17.08 44.41 27.97
C LEU A 32 15.67 44.19 27.39
N MET A 33 14.81 45.20 27.45
CA MET A 33 13.47 45.13 26.86
C MET A 33 13.53 44.94 25.34
N THR A 34 14.41 45.66 24.63
CA THR A 34 14.56 45.48 23.17
C THR A 34 15.15 44.13 22.79
N LEU A 35 16.10 43.60 23.58
CA LEU A 35 16.63 42.26 23.34
C LEU A 35 15.56 41.18 23.56
N LEU A 36 14.79 41.27 24.64
CA LEU A 36 13.72 40.31 24.93
C LEU A 36 12.62 40.35 23.87
N THR A 37 12.23 41.52 23.36
CA THR A 37 11.23 41.61 22.28
C THR A 37 11.75 41.04 20.96
N MET A 38 13.02 41.26 20.63
CA MET A 38 13.64 40.67 19.45
C MET A 38 13.77 39.14 19.58
N SER A 39 14.20 38.64 20.74
CA SER A 39 14.27 37.20 21.00
C SER A 39 12.90 36.54 20.94
N ALA A 40 11.87 37.16 21.52
CA ALA A 40 10.49 36.70 21.44
C ALA A 40 10.02 36.56 19.99
N PHE A 41 10.30 37.57 19.15
CA PHE A 41 9.95 37.54 17.73
C PHE A 41 10.70 36.44 16.96
N VAL A 42 11.99 36.26 17.23
CA VAL A 42 12.81 35.23 16.56
C VAL A 42 12.33 33.83 16.92
N ILE A 43 12.00 33.56 18.18
CA ILE A 43 11.50 32.26 18.64
C ILE A 43 10.14 31.95 17.99
N ASP A 44 9.20 32.89 18.02
CA ASP A 44 7.89 32.70 17.41
C ASP A 44 7.98 32.52 15.89
N LEU A 45 8.87 33.25 15.20
CA LEU A 45 9.14 33.07 13.77
C LEU A 45 9.77 31.71 13.47
N GLY A 46 10.70 31.26 14.32
CA GLY A 46 11.34 29.95 14.22
C GLY A 46 10.33 28.83 14.34
N PHE A 47 9.49 28.88 15.38
CA PHE A 47 8.42 27.91 15.61
C PHE A 47 7.41 27.89 14.44
N ARG A 48 6.97 29.06 13.95
CA ARG A 48 6.09 29.15 12.79
C ARG A 48 6.69 28.52 11.53
N ARG A 49 8.00 28.71 11.30
CA ARG A 49 8.70 28.07 10.17
C ARG A 49 8.75 26.56 10.30
N GLN A 50 8.90 26.04 11.51
CA GLN A 50 8.86 24.60 11.78
C GLN A 50 7.46 24.02 11.50
N LEU A 51 6.40 24.61 12.04
CA LEU A 51 5.01 24.19 11.79
C LEU A 51 4.65 24.19 10.30
N VAL A 52 5.14 25.19 9.57
CA VAL A 52 4.97 25.31 8.12
C VAL A 52 5.59 24.14 7.36
N ARG A 53 6.75 23.65 7.80
CA ARG A 53 7.44 22.52 7.16
C ARG A 53 6.75 21.21 7.48
N GLN A 54 6.38 21.01 8.74
CA GLN A 54 5.60 19.85 9.17
C GLN A 54 4.30 19.75 8.39
N ALA A 55 3.53 20.84 8.31
CA ALA A 55 2.28 20.83 7.55
C ALA A 55 2.47 20.68 6.03
N GLN A 56 3.62 21.04 5.46
CA GLN A 56 3.87 20.71 4.06
C GLN A 56 4.13 19.20 3.91
N GLY A 57 4.92 18.60 4.80
CA GLY A 57 5.15 17.15 4.84
C GLY A 57 3.83 16.37 4.96
N ALA A 58 2.97 16.77 5.92
CA ALA A 58 1.65 16.19 6.12
C ALA A 58 0.80 16.21 4.85
N VAL A 59 0.76 17.36 4.17
CA VAL A 59 -0.08 17.56 2.98
C VAL A 59 0.47 16.82 1.77
N ASP A 60 1.79 16.79 1.59
CA ASP A 60 2.45 16.02 0.54
C ASP A 60 2.12 14.53 0.74
N ALA A 61 2.42 13.97 1.91
CA ALA A 61 2.13 12.57 2.25
C ALA A 61 0.65 12.21 2.10
N ALA A 62 -0.26 13.07 2.57
CA ALA A 62 -1.69 12.86 2.44
C ALA A 62 -2.16 12.88 0.99
N ALA A 63 -1.63 13.78 0.15
CA ALA A 63 -1.96 13.82 -1.27
C ALA A 63 -1.46 12.55 -1.98
N LEU A 64 -0.25 12.09 -1.66
CA LEU A 64 0.32 10.85 -2.18
C LEU A 64 -0.55 9.63 -1.84
N ALA A 65 -0.79 9.42 -0.55
CA ALA A 65 -1.58 8.28 -0.07
C ALA A 65 -2.99 8.28 -0.67
N ALA A 66 -3.61 9.45 -0.80
CA ALA A 66 -4.94 9.57 -1.38
C ALA A 66 -4.96 9.41 -2.90
N ALA A 67 -3.89 9.76 -3.61
CA ALA A 67 -3.80 9.55 -5.05
C ALA A 67 -3.78 8.05 -5.41
N ALA A 68 -3.22 7.20 -4.54
CA ALA A 68 -3.26 5.74 -4.72
C ALA A 68 -4.69 5.17 -4.75
N GLU A 69 -5.63 5.80 -4.05
CA GLU A 69 -7.03 5.38 -3.94
C GLU A 69 -7.91 5.85 -5.12
N LEU A 70 -7.44 6.80 -5.94
CA LEU A 70 -8.21 7.36 -7.08
C LEU A 70 -8.52 6.30 -8.14
N PRO A 71 -9.57 6.38 -8.97
CA PRO A 71 -9.84 5.39 -10.01
C PRO A 71 -8.69 5.24 -11.03
N THR A 72 -8.54 4.06 -11.65
CA THR A 72 -7.55 3.78 -12.70
C THR A 72 -8.02 4.17 -14.09
N THR A 73 -9.33 4.19 -14.32
CA THR A 73 -9.96 4.59 -15.58
C THR A 73 -11.17 5.48 -15.30
N ALA A 74 -11.54 6.32 -16.27
CA ALA A 74 -12.70 7.20 -16.16
C ALA A 74 -14.04 6.45 -16.03
N SER A 75 -14.09 5.20 -16.48
CA SER A 75 -15.28 4.35 -16.51
C SER A 75 -15.27 3.28 -15.41
N ASP A 76 -14.39 3.39 -14.42
CA ASP A 76 -14.38 2.45 -13.29
C ASP A 76 -15.76 2.50 -12.57
N PRO A 77 -16.51 1.40 -12.49
CA PRO A 77 -17.83 1.39 -11.86
C PRO A 77 -17.78 1.78 -10.37
N ALA A 78 -16.61 1.66 -9.73
CA ALA A 78 -16.36 2.09 -8.35
C ALA A 78 -15.79 3.52 -8.24
N THR A 79 -15.75 4.31 -9.31
CA THR A 79 -15.15 5.67 -9.34
C THR A 79 -15.58 6.53 -8.15
N LEU A 80 -16.88 6.60 -7.85
CA LEU A 80 -17.40 7.42 -6.75
C LEU A 80 -16.94 6.92 -5.37
N THR A 81 -16.93 5.60 -5.16
CA THR A 81 -16.45 4.99 -3.92
C THR A 81 -14.95 5.20 -3.75
N LYS A 82 -14.16 5.01 -4.82
CA LYS A 82 -12.71 5.26 -4.84
C LYS A 82 -12.38 6.73 -4.54
N GLN A 83 -13.11 7.67 -5.11
CA GLN A 83 -12.97 9.10 -4.80
C GLN A 83 -13.39 9.45 -3.37
N ALA A 84 -14.41 8.78 -2.81
CA ALA A 84 -14.78 8.95 -1.40
C ALA A 84 -13.68 8.40 -0.47
N ASN A 85 -13.15 7.21 -0.76
CA ASN A 85 -12.05 6.60 -0.01
C ASN A 85 -10.79 7.47 -0.07
N ALA A 86 -10.41 7.97 -1.25
CA ALA A 86 -9.30 8.89 -1.43
C ALA A 86 -9.43 10.13 -0.52
N ARG A 87 -10.61 10.74 -0.47
CA ARG A 87 -10.87 11.90 0.39
C ARG A 87 -10.70 11.57 1.87
N GLN A 88 -11.15 10.38 2.31
CA GLN A 88 -11.01 9.95 3.69
C GLN A 88 -9.56 9.60 4.04
N THR A 89 -8.86 8.90 3.15
CA THR A 89 -7.44 8.56 3.30
C THR A 89 -6.58 9.81 3.48
N ALA A 90 -6.75 10.83 2.63
CA ALA A 90 -6.06 12.11 2.80
C ALA A 90 -6.28 12.72 4.19
N ALA A 91 -7.53 12.71 4.68
CA ALA A 91 -7.86 13.28 5.98
C ALA A 91 -7.21 12.53 7.14
N ASN A 92 -7.21 11.19 7.09
CA ASN A 92 -6.58 10.35 8.11
C ASN A 92 -5.07 10.57 8.15
N PHE A 93 -4.40 10.57 7.00
CA PHE A 93 -2.95 10.81 6.94
C PHE A 93 -2.55 12.19 7.49
N VAL A 94 -3.32 13.24 7.19
CA VAL A 94 -3.09 14.56 7.81
C VAL A 94 -3.28 14.49 9.33
N ALA A 95 -4.28 13.76 9.81
CA ALA A 95 -4.57 13.67 11.23
C ALA A 95 -3.45 12.95 12.00
N ASP A 96 -2.90 11.89 11.41
CA ASP A 96 -1.80 11.13 11.98
C ASP A 96 -0.52 11.97 12.02
N ASP A 97 -0.13 12.60 10.90
CA ASP A 97 1.13 13.36 10.79
C ASP A 97 1.15 14.68 11.60
N LEU A 98 -0.03 15.26 11.82
CA LEU A 98 -0.17 16.47 12.65
C LEU A 98 -0.46 16.18 14.12
N SER A 99 -0.71 14.91 14.48
CA SER A 99 -0.80 14.52 15.87
C SER A 99 0.61 14.22 16.41
N ASP A 100 0.99 14.80 17.55
CA ASP A 100 2.24 14.46 18.26
C ASP A 100 2.14 13.04 18.89
N GLY A 101 1.83 12.01 18.08
CA GLY A 101 1.73 10.60 18.49
C GLY A 101 0.43 10.18 19.17
N GLY A 102 -0.64 10.98 19.08
CA GLY A 102 -1.96 10.62 19.61
C GLY A 102 -2.99 10.54 18.49
N ALA A 103 -3.47 9.35 18.16
CA ALA A 103 -4.42 9.12 17.06
C ALA A 103 -5.61 10.10 17.12
N LEU A 104 -5.61 11.09 16.23
CA LEU A 104 -6.76 11.94 15.99
C LEU A 104 -7.54 11.30 14.85
N SER A 105 -8.63 10.60 15.14
CA SER A 105 -9.51 10.18 14.04
C SER A 105 -10.11 11.42 13.40
N ALA A 106 -9.83 11.65 12.11
CA ALA A 106 -10.45 12.73 11.36
C ALA A 106 -11.99 12.61 11.47
N SER A 107 -12.67 13.71 11.76
CA SER A 107 -14.14 13.80 11.79
C SER A 107 -14.76 13.31 10.48
N SER A 108 -16.05 12.95 10.45
CA SER A 108 -16.75 12.64 9.19
C SER A 108 -16.69 13.80 8.18
N CYS A 109 -16.56 13.50 6.88
CA CYS A 109 -16.55 14.52 5.82
C CYS A 109 -17.77 15.44 5.90
N THR A 110 -17.52 16.75 5.96
CA THR A 110 -18.51 17.78 5.66
C THR A 110 -18.40 18.10 4.16
N GLN A 111 -19.34 17.64 3.36
CA GLN A 111 -19.34 17.95 1.92
C GLN A 111 -19.54 19.45 1.72
N VAL A 112 -18.62 20.08 0.98
CA VAL A 112 -18.73 21.47 0.50
C VAL A 112 -19.39 21.47 -0.88
N ASP A 113 -19.05 20.48 -1.69
CA ASP A 113 -19.65 20.18 -2.98
C ASP A 113 -19.47 18.69 -3.31
N THR A 114 -19.80 18.27 -4.53
CA THR A 114 -19.71 16.86 -4.96
C THR A 114 -18.28 16.32 -4.96
N ALA A 115 -17.28 17.16 -5.23
CA ALA A 115 -15.87 16.81 -5.32
C ALA A 115 -15.09 17.12 -4.02
N THR A 116 -15.57 18.05 -3.21
CA THR A 116 -14.83 18.63 -2.07
C THR A 116 -15.40 18.20 -0.73
N CYS A 117 -14.56 17.57 0.08
CA CYS A 117 -14.81 17.27 1.48
C CYS A 117 -13.97 18.18 2.38
N GLN A 118 -14.56 18.67 3.45
CA GLN A 118 -13.87 19.37 4.51
C GLN A 118 -13.93 18.57 5.82
N TYR A 119 -12.79 18.52 6.51
CA TYR A 119 -12.59 17.83 7.78
C TYR A 119 -12.05 18.82 8.82
N THR A 120 -12.37 18.62 10.09
CA THR A 120 -11.85 19.44 11.19
C THR A 120 -11.17 18.54 12.20
N ILE A 121 -9.88 18.80 12.43
CA ILE A 121 -9.00 18.04 13.30
C ILE A 121 -8.48 19.00 14.36
N GLY A 122 -9.11 19.01 15.54
CA GLY A 122 -8.87 20.05 16.55
C GLY A 122 -9.16 21.45 15.98
N SER A 123 -8.15 22.33 15.95
CA SER A 123 -8.24 23.66 15.33
C SER A 123 -7.82 23.71 13.85
N THR A 124 -7.43 22.57 13.28
CA THR A 124 -6.95 22.46 11.91
C THR A 124 -8.10 22.11 10.98
N THR A 125 -8.16 22.79 9.83
CA THR A 125 -9.11 22.50 8.76
C THR A 125 -8.37 21.81 7.61
N VAL A 126 -8.89 20.66 7.16
CA VAL A 126 -8.41 19.93 5.99
C VAL A 126 -9.47 19.98 4.91
N THR A 127 -9.10 20.39 3.71
CA THR A 127 -9.96 20.39 2.53
C THR A 127 -9.36 19.45 1.51
N VAL A 128 -10.14 18.48 1.05
CA VAL A 128 -9.73 17.48 0.05
C VAL A 128 -10.70 17.52 -1.12
N THR A 129 -10.19 17.70 -2.33
CA THR A 129 -10.99 17.77 -3.56
C THR A 129 -10.55 16.68 -4.53
N THR A 130 -11.48 15.82 -4.93
CA THR A 130 -11.33 14.93 -6.09
C THR A 130 -12.73 14.57 -6.64
N PRO A 131 -12.95 14.58 -7.97
CA PRO A 131 -11.98 14.89 -9.03
C PRO A 131 -11.52 16.35 -8.99
N TYR A 132 -10.23 16.59 -9.25
CA TYR A 132 -9.64 17.93 -9.23
C TYR A 132 -9.12 18.32 -10.61
N ALA A 133 -9.56 19.46 -11.14
CA ALA A 133 -9.05 19.98 -12.41
C ALA A 133 -7.92 20.97 -12.15
N LEU A 134 -6.72 20.68 -12.68
CA LEU A 134 -5.62 21.63 -12.66
C LEU A 134 -5.73 22.55 -13.88
N GLU A 135 -5.62 23.86 -13.65
CA GLU A 135 -5.67 24.85 -14.73
C GLU A 135 -4.57 24.58 -15.77
N ASN A 136 -4.94 24.66 -17.05
CA ASN A 136 -4.03 24.44 -18.19
C ASN A 136 -3.37 23.05 -18.24
N SER A 137 -3.94 22.04 -17.58
CA SER A 137 -3.43 20.67 -17.63
C SER A 137 -4.25 19.78 -18.56
N ALA A 138 -3.56 18.92 -19.32
CA ALA A 138 -4.18 17.84 -20.09
C ALA A 138 -4.50 16.60 -19.22
N ILE A 139 -4.16 16.63 -17.93
CA ILE A 139 -4.41 15.52 -17.01
C ILE A 139 -5.90 15.50 -16.65
N ALA A 140 -6.52 14.34 -16.84
CA ALA A 140 -7.93 14.18 -16.51
C ALA A 140 -8.20 14.32 -15.00
N ALA A 141 -9.25 15.06 -14.64
CA ALA A 141 -9.52 15.45 -13.25
C ALA A 141 -9.75 14.28 -12.29
N TRP A 142 -10.24 13.14 -12.78
CA TRP A 142 -10.42 11.92 -11.99
C TRP A 142 -9.12 11.28 -11.53
N ARG A 143 -7.97 11.68 -12.11
CA ARG A 143 -6.63 11.22 -11.73
C ARG A 143 -5.94 12.14 -10.73
N LEU A 144 -6.55 13.26 -10.37
CA LEU A 144 -5.95 14.26 -9.51
C LEU A 144 -6.69 14.35 -8.19
N ILE A 145 -5.92 14.61 -7.15
CA ILE A 145 -6.43 14.95 -5.82
C ILE A 145 -5.69 16.19 -5.32
N TYR A 146 -6.46 17.10 -4.76
CA TYR A 146 -5.96 18.31 -4.12
C TYR A 146 -6.19 18.21 -2.62
N VAL A 147 -5.13 18.39 -1.84
CA VAL A 147 -5.19 18.44 -0.38
C VAL A 147 -4.73 19.82 0.09
N ARG A 148 -5.49 20.43 1.00
CA ARG A 148 -5.13 21.69 1.65
C ARG A 148 -5.37 21.60 3.14
N VAL A 149 -4.38 22.05 3.91
CA VAL A 149 -4.45 22.14 5.36
C VAL A 149 -4.28 23.59 5.78
N CYS A 150 -5.12 24.06 6.69
CA CYS A 150 -5.02 25.37 7.33
C CYS A 150 -5.10 25.23 8.85
N ALA A 151 -4.13 25.78 9.57
CA ALA A 151 -4.07 25.72 11.03
C ALA A 151 -3.63 27.06 11.63
N PRO A 152 -4.03 27.38 12.87
CA PRO A 152 -3.51 28.56 13.58
C PRO A 152 -2.03 28.36 13.95
N ALA A 153 -1.19 29.37 13.76
CA ALA A 153 0.17 29.42 14.31
C ALA A 153 0.13 30.05 15.71
N PRO A 154 0.37 29.29 16.79
CA PRO A 154 0.46 29.84 18.13
C PRO A 154 1.57 30.89 18.22
N THR A 155 1.31 31.99 18.92
CA THR A 155 2.33 32.95 19.34
C THR A 155 2.52 32.80 20.85
N PHE A 156 3.71 32.34 21.28
CA PHE A 156 3.97 32.12 22.70
C PHE A 156 4.44 33.39 23.38
N LEU A 157 5.42 34.08 22.76
CA LEU A 157 6.06 35.24 23.36
C LEU A 157 5.51 36.55 22.77
N ALA A 158 5.16 36.59 21.48
CA ALA A 158 4.62 37.78 20.84
C ALA A 158 3.20 38.15 21.34
N LYS A 159 2.49 37.19 21.95
CA LYS A 159 1.21 37.47 22.62
C LYS A 159 1.37 38.48 23.77
N SER A 160 2.52 38.48 24.45
CA SER A 160 2.81 39.42 25.55
C SER A 160 2.96 40.88 25.11
N VAL A 161 3.19 41.11 23.80
CA VAL A 161 3.29 42.45 23.19
C VAL A 161 2.11 42.76 22.26
N GLY A 162 1.01 42.00 22.35
CA GLY A 162 -0.24 42.25 21.63
C GLY A 162 -0.34 41.65 20.23
N ALA A 163 0.57 40.77 19.82
CA ALA A 163 0.48 40.10 18.52
C ALA A 163 -0.59 38.99 18.53
N THR A 164 -1.45 38.97 17.50
CA THR A 164 -2.47 37.94 17.31
C THR A 164 -1.93 36.72 16.56
N PRO A 165 -2.38 35.49 16.89
CA PRO A 165 -2.05 34.28 16.12
C PRO A 165 -2.47 34.43 14.66
N GLY A 166 -1.56 34.13 13.73
CA GLY A 166 -1.87 34.10 12.30
C GLY A 166 -2.19 32.68 11.84
N THR A 167 -3.01 32.52 10.81
CA THR A 167 -3.23 31.21 10.17
C THR A 167 -2.13 30.94 9.15
N TYR A 168 -1.70 29.68 9.05
CA TYR A 168 -0.88 29.21 7.94
C TYR A 168 -1.62 28.12 7.18
N CYS A 169 -1.43 28.07 5.86
CA CYS A 169 -2.00 27.03 5.01
C CYS A 169 -0.93 26.40 4.12
N ARG A 170 -1.06 25.10 3.87
CA ARG A 170 -0.26 24.34 2.90
C ARG A 170 -1.18 23.53 2.00
N LYS A 171 -0.69 23.23 0.80
CA LYS A 171 -1.43 22.53 -0.23
C LYS A 171 -0.48 21.61 -1.00
N ALA A 172 -1.01 20.52 -1.54
CA ALA A 172 -0.34 19.65 -2.49
C ALA A 172 -1.36 19.09 -3.48
N VAL A 173 -0.88 18.77 -4.68
CA VAL A 173 -1.62 18.05 -5.69
C VAL A 173 -0.84 16.78 -6.00
N ALA A 174 -1.55 15.67 -6.02
CA ALA A 174 -0.99 14.39 -6.39
C ALA A 174 -1.82 13.78 -7.52
N ARG A 175 -1.15 12.95 -8.33
CA ARG A 175 -1.75 12.29 -9.49
C ARG A 175 -1.63 10.79 -9.37
N ARG A 176 -2.72 10.06 -9.64
CA ARG A 176 -2.62 8.63 -9.93
C ARG A 176 -1.98 8.41 -11.29
N ILE A 177 -0.82 7.78 -11.30
CA ILE A 177 -0.22 7.22 -12.50
C ILE A 177 -0.68 5.75 -12.57
N PRO A 178 -1.53 5.37 -13.53
CA PRO A 178 -1.92 3.98 -13.66
C PRO A 178 -0.69 3.20 -14.11
N PHE A 179 -0.45 2.07 -13.45
CA PHE A 179 0.49 1.08 -13.94
C PHE A 179 0.11 0.70 -15.37
N ALA A 180 1.10 0.53 -16.25
CA ALA A 180 0.91 -0.12 -17.55
C ALA A 180 -0.21 0.47 -18.45
N ASN A 181 -0.38 1.79 -18.49
CA ASN A 181 -1.48 2.46 -19.23
C ASN A 181 -2.90 2.05 -18.76
N GLY A 182 -3.07 1.64 -17.51
CA GLY A 182 -4.36 1.25 -16.94
C GLY A 182 -4.72 -0.22 -17.15
N ARG A 183 -3.76 -1.05 -17.56
CA ARG A 183 -3.94 -2.50 -17.65
C ARG A 183 -4.01 -3.11 -16.24
N PRO A 184 -4.98 -4.00 -15.96
CA PRO A 184 -5.03 -4.68 -14.67
C PRO A 184 -3.86 -5.65 -14.53
N ARG A 185 -3.29 -5.74 -13.33
CA ARG A 185 -2.23 -6.71 -13.01
C ARG A 185 -2.86 -8.09 -12.85
N GLY A 186 -2.53 -9.01 -13.74
CA GLY A 186 -3.03 -10.39 -13.69
C GLY A 186 -2.13 -11.30 -12.87
N MET A 187 -0.82 -11.18 -13.06
CA MET A 187 0.18 -11.93 -12.31
C MET A 187 1.34 -11.04 -11.88
N ILE A 188 1.83 -11.19 -10.65
CA ILE A 188 2.96 -10.43 -10.10
C ILE A 188 3.93 -11.38 -9.40
N SER A 189 5.17 -11.45 -9.89
CA SER A 189 6.29 -12.12 -9.23
C SER A 189 7.09 -11.08 -8.45
N LEU A 190 7.13 -11.24 -7.12
CA LEU A 190 7.63 -10.23 -6.19
C LEU A 190 9.14 -10.32 -5.95
N ASN A 191 9.77 -11.47 -6.20
CA ASN A 191 11.17 -11.67 -5.87
C ASN A 191 12.06 -10.72 -6.69
N GLU A 192 12.77 -9.83 -6.02
CA GLU A 192 13.54 -8.77 -6.68
C GLU A 192 14.84 -9.24 -7.37
N THR A 193 15.33 -10.44 -7.06
CA THR A 193 16.67 -10.87 -7.49
C THR A 193 16.72 -12.29 -8.08
N ALA A 194 15.65 -13.07 -7.93
CA ALA A 194 15.61 -14.43 -8.42
C ALA A 194 15.69 -14.47 -9.95
N CYS A 195 16.62 -15.25 -10.46
CA CYS A 195 16.52 -15.71 -11.84
C CYS A 195 15.42 -16.77 -11.94
N ALA A 196 14.77 -16.85 -13.10
CA ALA A 196 13.53 -17.57 -13.31
C ALA A 196 12.43 -17.21 -12.28
N ALA A 197 12.35 -15.93 -11.90
CA ALA A 197 11.32 -15.42 -11.00
C ALA A 197 9.90 -15.64 -11.57
N PHE A 198 9.78 -15.64 -12.90
CA PHE A 198 8.62 -16.13 -13.62
C PHE A 198 9.07 -17.17 -14.64
N LEU A 199 8.74 -18.44 -14.40
CA LEU A 199 9.10 -19.56 -15.26
C LEU A 199 7.87 -20.11 -15.97
N LEU A 200 7.89 -20.14 -17.30
CA LEU A 200 6.93 -20.87 -18.12
C LEU A 200 7.60 -22.16 -18.59
N SER A 201 7.02 -23.33 -18.30
CA SER A 201 7.61 -24.60 -18.73
C SER A 201 6.58 -25.68 -19.08
N GLY A 202 6.56 -26.07 -20.36
CA GLY A 202 5.66 -27.09 -20.89
C GLY A 202 6.39 -28.25 -21.56
N SER A 203 5.84 -29.47 -21.43
CA SER A 203 6.36 -30.64 -22.15
C SER A 203 5.78 -30.76 -23.58
N SER A 204 4.56 -30.26 -23.81
CA SER A 204 3.90 -30.23 -25.12
C SER A 204 3.35 -28.86 -25.54
N TYR A 205 2.54 -28.20 -24.70
CA TYR A 205 2.05 -26.81 -24.92
C TYR A 205 1.40 -26.31 -23.62
N THR A 206 1.96 -25.26 -23.01
CA THR A 206 1.36 -24.56 -21.85
C THR A 206 0.89 -23.19 -22.33
N ASP A 207 -0.39 -22.87 -22.19
CA ASP A 207 -0.95 -21.60 -22.65
C ASP A 207 -1.50 -20.81 -21.46
N LEU A 208 -0.91 -19.64 -21.18
CA LEU A 208 -1.37 -18.72 -20.15
C LEU A 208 -2.05 -17.52 -20.80
N VAL A 209 -3.35 -17.35 -20.55
CA VAL A 209 -4.18 -16.30 -21.16
C VAL A 209 -4.70 -15.33 -20.10
N LEU A 210 -4.51 -14.03 -20.30
CA LEU A 210 -5.00 -12.96 -19.43
C LEU A 210 -6.19 -12.20 -20.07
N ASP A 211 -7.39 -12.78 -19.97
CA ASP A 211 -8.58 -12.47 -20.80
C ASP A 211 -9.31 -11.12 -20.58
N ALA A 212 -9.15 -10.43 -19.44
CA ALA A 212 -9.92 -9.22 -19.14
C ALA A 212 -9.15 -7.94 -19.44
N ALA A 213 -9.64 -7.16 -20.42
CA ALA A 213 -9.18 -5.79 -20.73
C ALA A 213 -7.67 -5.65 -20.97
N GLY A 214 -6.99 -6.76 -21.23
CA GLY A 214 -5.56 -6.86 -21.47
C GLY A 214 -4.71 -6.88 -20.21
N GLY A 215 -4.90 -7.90 -19.39
CA GLY A 215 -4.13 -8.12 -18.17
C GLY A 215 -2.63 -8.19 -18.41
N ALA A 216 -1.87 -7.71 -17.43
CA ALA A 216 -0.42 -7.66 -17.48
C ALA A 216 0.24 -8.72 -16.58
N VAL A 217 1.38 -9.23 -17.04
CA VAL A 217 2.34 -9.96 -16.20
C VAL A 217 3.40 -8.97 -15.72
N VAL A 218 3.68 -9.01 -14.42
CA VAL A 218 4.66 -8.14 -13.77
C VAL A 218 5.70 -8.99 -13.06
N ILE A 219 6.96 -8.68 -13.29
CA ILE A 219 8.11 -9.41 -12.78
C ILE A 219 9.07 -8.39 -12.18
N ASP A 220 9.10 -8.32 -10.85
CA ASP A 220 9.92 -7.34 -10.13
C ASP A 220 11.41 -7.74 -10.07
N SER A 221 11.75 -8.96 -10.49
CA SER A 221 13.14 -9.44 -10.52
C SER A 221 14.00 -8.65 -11.49
N ASN A 222 15.16 -8.21 -11.00
CA ASN A 222 16.21 -7.54 -11.77
C ASN A 222 17.28 -8.50 -12.32
N CYS A 223 17.09 -9.83 -12.21
CA CYS A 223 18.06 -10.79 -12.72
C CYS A 223 18.33 -10.50 -14.21
N PRO A 224 19.59 -10.24 -14.61
CA PRO A 224 19.89 -9.71 -15.95
C PRO A 224 19.77 -10.74 -17.07
N THR A 225 19.71 -12.03 -16.75
CA THR A 225 19.73 -13.12 -17.74
C THR A 225 18.35 -13.65 -18.08
N ASN A 226 17.56 -14.01 -17.06
CA ASN A 226 16.33 -14.79 -17.23
C ASN A 226 15.36 -14.56 -16.07
N ALA A 227 15.04 -13.31 -15.72
CA ALA A 227 13.99 -13.02 -14.74
C ALA A 227 12.62 -13.54 -15.21
N LEU A 228 12.31 -13.37 -16.51
CA LEU A 228 11.34 -14.19 -17.24
C LEU A 228 12.10 -15.32 -17.93
N ASP A 229 11.71 -16.56 -17.67
CA ASP A 229 12.36 -17.73 -18.21
C ASP A 229 11.33 -18.61 -18.92
N GLY A 230 11.58 -18.88 -20.20
CA GLY A 230 10.91 -19.89 -20.98
C GLY A 230 11.73 -21.17 -20.97
N GLY A 231 11.14 -22.25 -20.44
CA GLY A 231 11.74 -23.57 -20.41
C GLY A 231 10.88 -24.63 -21.09
N GLY A 232 11.48 -25.79 -21.38
CA GLY A 232 10.78 -26.92 -21.98
C GLY A 232 10.66 -26.84 -23.50
N ASN A 233 9.63 -27.47 -24.07
CA ASN A 233 9.52 -27.66 -25.52
C ASN A 233 8.62 -26.62 -26.20
N ALA A 234 7.52 -26.22 -25.55
CA ALA A 234 6.61 -25.20 -26.06
C ALA A 234 5.72 -24.63 -24.94
N TRP A 235 5.51 -23.33 -25.00
CA TRP A 235 4.68 -22.55 -24.09
C TRP A 235 4.20 -21.29 -24.82
N ASP A 236 3.12 -20.67 -24.36
CA ASP A 236 2.58 -19.41 -24.85
C ASP A 236 2.07 -18.56 -23.68
N LEU A 237 2.27 -17.26 -23.80
CA LEU A 237 1.81 -16.24 -22.87
C LEU A 237 1.04 -15.18 -23.67
N ASP A 238 -0.28 -15.28 -23.63
CA ASP A 238 -1.19 -14.24 -24.10
C ASP A 238 -1.50 -13.27 -22.95
N ALA A 239 -0.59 -12.32 -22.75
CA ALA A 239 -0.77 -11.18 -21.88
C ALA A 239 -0.70 -9.92 -22.71
N SER A 240 -1.56 -8.94 -22.44
CA SER A 240 -1.52 -7.73 -23.26
C SER A 240 -0.39 -6.77 -22.88
N GLY A 241 0.28 -6.99 -21.74
CA GLY A 241 1.52 -6.31 -21.37
C GLY A 241 2.41 -7.18 -20.50
N ILE A 242 3.71 -7.09 -20.72
CA ILE A 242 4.73 -7.80 -19.93
C ILE A 242 5.69 -6.74 -19.39
N TYR A 243 5.80 -6.66 -18.07
CA TYR A 243 6.62 -5.68 -17.37
C TYR A 243 7.66 -6.41 -16.53
N ILE A 244 8.93 -6.16 -16.79
CA ILE A 244 10.05 -6.88 -16.17
C ILE A 244 11.18 -5.91 -15.83
N ASP A 245 11.77 -5.99 -14.63
CA ASP A 245 12.95 -5.16 -14.28
C ASP A 245 14.27 -5.74 -14.84
N GLY A 246 14.35 -7.07 -14.95
CA GLY A 246 15.50 -7.83 -15.42
C GLY A 246 15.47 -8.24 -16.90
N GLY A 247 16.32 -9.20 -17.25
CA GLY A 247 16.38 -9.81 -18.58
C GLY A 247 15.41 -10.98 -18.74
N TYR A 248 15.29 -11.49 -19.95
CA TYR A 248 14.45 -12.65 -20.25
C TYR A 248 15.17 -13.65 -21.16
N ASP A 249 14.90 -14.94 -20.96
CA ASP A 249 15.28 -16.03 -21.86
C ASP A 249 14.00 -16.68 -22.37
N LEU A 250 13.80 -16.74 -23.68
CA LEU A 250 12.61 -17.33 -24.30
C LEU A 250 12.90 -18.65 -25.01
N SER A 251 14.11 -19.20 -24.88
CA SER A 251 14.52 -20.41 -25.60
C SER A 251 13.54 -21.58 -25.35
N PRO A 252 13.08 -22.32 -26.38
CA PRO A 252 13.52 -22.29 -27.78
C PRO A 252 12.73 -21.35 -28.71
N CYS A 253 11.89 -20.45 -28.20
CA CYS A 253 10.98 -19.63 -29.01
C CYS A 253 11.33 -18.12 -29.03
N THR A 254 10.46 -17.33 -29.66
CA THR A 254 10.63 -15.89 -29.90
C THR A 254 9.47 -15.09 -29.33
N ILE A 255 9.61 -13.76 -29.26
CA ILE A 255 8.54 -12.84 -28.83
C ILE A 255 7.25 -13.06 -29.64
N ASP A 256 7.36 -13.16 -30.97
CA ASP A 256 6.19 -13.34 -31.84
C ASP A 256 5.47 -14.68 -31.63
N THR A 257 6.19 -15.72 -31.19
CA THR A 257 5.66 -17.08 -31.11
C THR A 257 5.18 -17.48 -29.72
N CYS A 258 5.77 -16.93 -28.67
CA CYS A 258 5.47 -17.29 -27.28
C CYS A 258 4.91 -16.16 -26.44
N LEU A 259 5.06 -14.90 -26.89
CA LEU A 259 4.51 -13.72 -26.20
C LEU A 259 3.47 -13.01 -27.08
N ASN A 260 3.02 -13.66 -28.15
CA ASN A 260 2.07 -13.12 -29.12
C ASN A 260 2.44 -11.71 -29.64
N GLY A 261 3.74 -11.45 -29.81
CA GLY A 261 4.26 -10.15 -30.29
C GLY A 261 4.32 -9.05 -29.23
N VAL A 262 4.04 -9.36 -27.96
CA VAL A 262 4.15 -8.41 -26.85
C VAL A 262 5.58 -8.38 -26.33
N GLU A 263 6.27 -7.29 -26.62
CA GLU A 263 7.65 -7.09 -26.16
C GLU A 263 7.69 -6.85 -24.63
N PRO A 264 8.54 -7.58 -23.87
CA PRO A 264 8.78 -7.28 -22.46
C PRO A 264 9.33 -5.87 -22.31
N THR A 265 8.64 -5.05 -21.51
CA THR A 265 9.02 -3.66 -21.25
C THR A 265 9.57 -3.52 -19.84
N THR A 266 10.50 -2.60 -19.65
CA THR A 266 11.04 -2.37 -18.30
C THR A 266 9.94 -1.93 -17.35
N ALA A 267 9.80 -2.63 -16.23
CA ALA A 267 8.93 -2.23 -15.12
C ALA A 267 9.56 -1.03 -14.38
N ASN A 268 9.49 0.16 -15.00
CA ASN A 268 9.97 1.38 -14.36
C ASN A 268 8.81 2.28 -13.93
N PRO A 269 8.59 2.47 -12.62
CA PRO A 269 9.25 1.79 -11.51
C PRO A 269 8.61 0.44 -11.12
N ARG A 270 9.28 -0.33 -10.26
CA ARG A 270 8.83 -1.67 -9.82
C ARG A 270 7.43 -1.65 -9.24
N SER A 271 6.66 -2.71 -9.46
CA SER A 271 5.26 -2.76 -8.99
C SER A 271 5.15 -2.99 -7.50
N GLY A 272 6.12 -3.70 -6.89
CA GLY A 272 6.11 -4.06 -5.47
C GLY A 272 4.89 -4.92 -5.08
N ASP A 273 4.79 -5.22 -3.79
CA ASP A 273 3.66 -5.96 -3.25
C ASP A 273 2.43 -5.04 -3.05
N PRO A 274 1.36 -5.22 -3.85
CA PRO A 274 0.17 -4.38 -3.76
C PRO A 274 -0.70 -4.64 -2.52
N PHE A 275 -0.45 -5.73 -1.78
CA PHE A 275 -1.14 -6.08 -0.54
C PHE A 275 -0.23 -6.01 0.69
N ALA A 276 0.96 -5.39 0.56
CA ALA A 276 1.92 -5.26 1.66
C ALA A 276 1.31 -4.72 2.96
N GLU A 277 0.39 -3.75 2.85
CA GLU A 277 -0.25 -3.08 3.98
C GLU A 277 -1.59 -3.71 4.40
N MET A 278 -2.09 -4.73 3.70
CA MET A 278 -3.37 -5.36 4.03
C MET A 278 -3.21 -6.14 5.35
N PRO A 279 -3.98 -5.87 6.41
CA PRO A 279 -3.82 -6.59 7.69
C PRO A 279 -4.20 -8.06 7.55
N GLU A 280 -3.49 -8.94 8.25
CA GLU A 280 -3.86 -10.37 8.28
C GLU A 280 -5.18 -10.57 9.05
N PRO A 281 -6.02 -11.55 8.67
CA PRO A 281 -7.23 -11.87 9.40
C PRO A 281 -6.90 -12.31 10.84
N PRO A 282 -7.58 -11.76 11.87
CA PRO A 282 -7.36 -12.21 13.24
C PRO A 282 -7.77 -13.67 13.40
N LYS A 283 -7.00 -14.43 14.18
CA LYS A 283 -7.29 -15.83 14.50
C LYS A 283 -8.68 -15.98 15.13
N PRO A 284 -9.61 -16.75 14.53
CA PRO A 284 -10.93 -16.98 15.11
C PRO A 284 -10.85 -17.75 16.44
N ALA A 285 -11.74 -17.43 17.38
CA ALA A 285 -11.88 -18.18 18.63
C ALA A 285 -12.70 -19.48 18.48
N VAL A 286 -13.37 -19.65 17.33
CA VAL A 286 -14.23 -20.81 17.04
C VAL A 286 -13.51 -21.72 16.07
N ASP A 287 -13.46 -23.00 16.40
CA ASP A 287 -12.92 -24.03 15.51
C ASP A 287 -13.83 -24.22 14.29
N GLY A 288 -13.20 -24.34 13.12
CA GLY A 288 -13.86 -24.82 11.92
C GLY A 288 -13.99 -26.34 11.94
N GLY A 289 -14.90 -26.89 11.16
CA GLY A 289 -15.07 -28.34 11.08
C GLY A 289 -15.67 -28.78 9.76
N CYS A 290 -15.27 -29.97 9.31
CA CYS A 290 -15.82 -30.64 8.14
C CYS A 290 -16.56 -31.91 8.57
N SER A 291 -17.87 -31.96 8.34
CA SER A 291 -18.70 -33.14 8.62
C SER A 291 -19.65 -33.41 7.47
N ALA A 292 -19.81 -34.67 7.08
CA ALA A 292 -20.64 -35.07 5.92
C ALA A 292 -20.33 -34.26 4.65
N ASN A 293 -19.04 -34.01 4.38
CA ASN A 293 -18.53 -33.19 3.28
C ASN A 293 -18.99 -31.72 3.28
N ARG A 294 -19.51 -31.21 4.40
CA ARG A 294 -19.79 -29.79 4.58
C ARG A 294 -18.82 -29.20 5.59
N CYS A 295 -18.11 -28.14 5.20
CA CYS A 295 -17.12 -27.47 6.01
C CYS A 295 -17.62 -26.08 6.42
N THR A 296 -17.38 -25.70 7.67
CA THR A 296 -17.73 -24.38 8.21
C THR A 296 -16.48 -23.52 8.38
N PRO A 297 -16.57 -22.18 8.23
CA PRO A 297 -15.45 -21.29 8.52
C PRO A 297 -15.08 -21.37 10.01
N GLY A 298 -13.85 -20.95 10.34
CA GLY A 298 -13.29 -21.04 11.68
C GLY A 298 -11.80 -21.41 11.67
N TYR A 299 -11.28 -21.77 12.84
CA TYR A 299 -9.88 -22.17 13.03
C TYR A 299 -9.68 -23.68 12.76
N TYR A 300 -8.71 -24.03 11.92
CA TYR A 300 -8.30 -25.39 11.59
C TYR A 300 -6.86 -25.63 12.07
N ALA A 301 -6.69 -26.20 13.27
CA ALA A 301 -5.38 -26.36 13.91
C ALA A 301 -4.45 -27.44 13.28
N SER A 302 -4.99 -28.34 12.45
CA SER A 302 -4.26 -29.52 11.90
C SER A 302 -4.36 -29.64 10.38
N GLY A 303 -4.62 -28.51 9.73
CA GLY A 303 -4.78 -28.37 8.30
C GLY A 303 -6.22 -28.57 7.86
N LEU A 304 -6.46 -28.22 6.61
CA LEU A 304 -7.72 -28.48 5.92
C LEU A 304 -7.44 -29.35 4.69
N LYS A 305 -7.98 -30.56 4.68
CA LYS A 305 -7.66 -31.59 3.69
C LYS A 305 -8.90 -32.10 2.99
N PHE A 306 -8.88 -32.04 1.67
CA PHE A 306 -9.90 -32.60 0.79
C PHE A 306 -9.27 -33.80 0.06
N SER A 307 -9.90 -34.96 0.15
CA SER A 307 -9.36 -36.18 -0.47
C SER A 307 -10.45 -37.13 -0.90
N GLY A 308 -10.11 -38.06 -1.80
CA GLY A 308 -11.04 -39.03 -2.36
C GLY A 308 -11.77 -38.51 -3.59
N GLY A 309 -13.01 -38.93 -3.80
CA GLY A 309 -13.87 -38.54 -4.92
C GLY A 309 -15.19 -37.90 -4.46
N THR A 310 -15.17 -37.24 -3.31
CA THR A 310 -16.35 -36.61 -2.69
C THR A 310 -16.40 -35.11 -2.96
N ASP A 311 -17.62 -34.58 -3.07
CA ASP A 311 -17.85 -33.14 -3.21
C ASP A 311 -17.95 -32.47 -1.84
N PHE A 312 -17.02 -31.58 -1.54
CA PHE A 312 -17.00 -30.75 -0.35
C PHE A 312 -17.70 -29.42 -0.60
N GLN A 313 -18.58 -29.04 0.32
CA GLN A 313 -19.31 -27.78 0.32
C GLN A 313 -18.80 -26.88 1.46
N LEU A 314 -18.37 -25.67 1.14
CA LEU A 314 -17.86 -24.70 2.09
C LEU A 314 -18.92 -23.62 2.33
N ASP A 315 -19.22 -23.38 3.60
CA ASP A 315 -20.00 -22.21 4.00
C ASP A 315 -19.18 -20.92 3.80
N PRO A 316 -19.81 -19.78 3.49
CA PRO A 316 -19.11 -18.50 3.38
C PRO A 316 -18.41 -18.13 4.69
N GLY A 317 -17.19 -17.64 4.58
CA GLY A 317 -16.41 -17.12 5.70
C GLY A 317 -14.91 -17.32 5.50
N ILE A 318 -14.16 -16.97 6.54
CA ILE A 318 -12.71 -17.12 6.60
C ILE A 318 -12.39 -18.47 7.24
N TYR A 319 -11.64 -19.29 6.53
CA TYR A 319 -11.07 -20.54 6.98
C TYR A 319 -9.63 -20.26 7.37
N TRP A 320 -9.37 -20.15 8.66
CA TRP A 320 -8.05 -19.85 9.21
C TRP A 320 -7.34 -21.16 9.49
N ILE A 321 -6.26 -21.46 8.75
CA ILE A 321 -5.68 -22.80 8.65
C ILE A 321 -4.23 -22.80 9.16
N ASP A 322 -3.97 -23.60 10.19
CA ASP A 322 -2.62 -24.06 10.55
C ASP A 322 -2.37 -25.44 9.97
N GLY A 323 -1.13 -25.77 9.60
CA GLY A 323 -0.77 -27.13 9.17
C GLY A 323 -1.15 -27.46 7.71
N GLY A 324 -1.43 -26.44 6.90
CA GLY A 324 -1.54 -26.54 5.45
C GLY A 324 -2.94 -26.80 4.91
N LEU A 325 -3.12 -26.44 3.64
CA LEU A 325 -4.34 -26.64 2.86
C LEU A 325 -4.03 -27.62 1.73
N SER A 326 -4.74 -28.75 1.63
CA SER A 326 -4.52 -29.67 0.52
C SER A 326 -5.77 -30.29 -0.07
N SER A 327 -5.72 -30.53 -1.38
CA SER A 327 -6.72 -31.29 -2.13
C SER A 327 -6.02 -32.35 -2.98
N SER A 328 -6.50 -33.59 -2.93
CA SER A 328 -5.96 -34.73 -3.68
C SER A 328 -7.07 -35.65 -4.20
N GLY A 329 -6.75 -36.50 -5.16
CA GLY A 329 -7.74 -37.37 -5.81
C GLY A 329 -8.66 -36.59 -6.75
N SER A 330 -9.95 -36.89 -6.76
CA SER A 330 -10.96 -36.24 -7.61
C SER A 330 -11.98 -35.44 -6.79
N ALA A 331 -11.65 -35.07 -5.56
CA ALA A 331 -12.54 -34.32 -4.68
C ALA A 331 -12.82 -32.92 -5.24
N ALA A 332 -14.09 -32.58 -5.45
CA ALA A 332 -14.48 -31.21 -5.76
C ALA A 332 -14.63 -30.41 -4.47
N VAL A 333 -14.22 -29.14 -4.48
CA VAL A 333 -14.32 -28.22 -3.35
C VAL A 333 -15.05 -26.99 -3.84
N ARG A 334 -16.27 -26.78 -3.35
CA ARG A 334 -17.18 -25.74 -3.85
C ARG A 334 -17.71 -24.92 -2.69
N ALA A 335 -17.89 -23.62 -2.90
CA ALA A 335 -18.71 -22.82 -2.01
C ALA A 335 -20.16 -23.28 -2.10
N THR A 336 -20.89 -23.14 -1.00
CA THR A 336 -22.32 -23.45 -0.93
C THR A 336 -23.07 -22.64 -1.99
N ALA A 337 -23.94 -23.33 -2.73
CA ALA A 337 -24.65 -22.74 -3.86
C ALA A 337 -25.29 -21.38 -3.52
N ASN A 338 -25.09 -20.39 -4.39
CA ASN A 338 -25.58 -19.02 -4.26
C ASN A 338 -25.00 -18.22 -3.08
N GLN A 339 -23.92 -18.67 -2.45
CA GLN A 339 -23.28 -17.95 -1.36
C GLN A 339 -21.78 -17.74 -1.64
N PRO A 340 -21.40 -16.62 -2.29
CA PRO A 340 -20.00 -16.25 -2.42
C PRO A 340 -19.44 -15.84 -1.05
N GLY A 341 -18.11 -15.93 -0.89
CA GLY A 341 -17.45 -15.46 0.33
C GLY A 341 -16.55 -16.46 1.02
N VAL A 342 -15.94 -17.39 0.29
CA VAL A 342 -14.93 -18.27 0.88
C VAL A 342 -13.55 -17.65 0.72
N MET A 343 -12.83 -17.53 1.84
CA MET A 343 -11.42 -17.16 1.87
C MET A 343 -10.66 -18.18 2.73
N PHE A 344 -9.60 -18.74 2.17
CA PHE A 344 -8.59 -19.48 2.93
C PHE A 344 -7.50 -18.51 3.38
N PHE A 345 -7.33 -18.39 4.69
CA PHE A 345 -6.14 -17.81 5.28
C PHE A 345 -5.24 -18.94 5.79
N VAL A 346 -4.09 -19.12 5.17
CA VAL A 346 -3.14 -20.20 5.50
C VAL A 346 -2.03 -19.62 6.35
N ALA A 347 -2.16 -19.80 7.66
CA ALA A 347 -1.23 -19.28 8.66
C ALA A 347 0.09 -20.07 8.67
N SER A 348 0.02 -21.38 8.42
CA SER A 348 1.19 -22.26 8.32
C SER A 348 0.92 -23.48 7.45
N GLY A 349 1.98 -24.11 6.92
CA GLY A 349 1.90 -25.27 6.05
C GLY A 349 1.84 -24.92 4.56
N SER A 350 1.98 -25.94 3.71
CA SER A 350 1.88 -25.81 2.25
C SER A 350 0.43 -25.62 1.78
N VAL A 351 0.29 -25.01 0.60
CA VAL A 351 -0.96 -24.96 -0.16
C VAL A 351 -0.84 -25.91 -1.33
N ASP A 352 -1.40 -27.12 -1.22
CA ASP A 352 -1.29 -28.18 -2.23
C ASP A 352 -2.68 -28.56 -2.78
N LEU A 353 -3.21 -27.75 -3.68
CA LEU A 353 -4.49 -27.97 -4.36
C LEU A 353 -4.27 -28.69 -5.70
N THR A 354 -3.83 -29.95 -5.64
CA THR A 354 -3.40 -30.73 -6.82
C THR A 354 -4.42 -31.76 -7.30
N GLY A 355 -5.51 -31.95 -6.55
CA GLY A 355 -6.63 -32.82 -6.93
C GLY A 355 -7.22 -32.47 -8.30
N GLY A 356 -7.75 -33.47 -9.00
CA GLY A 356 -8.41 -33.32 -10.29
C GLY A 356 -9.87 -32.88 -10.21
N GLY A 357 -10.45 -32.74 -9.01
CA GLY A 357 -11.81 -32.25 -8.82
C GLY A 357 -11.90 -30.71 -8.88
N ALA A 358 -13.08 -30.18 -9.20
CA ALA A 358 -13.29 -28.75 -9.39
C ALA A 358 -13.08 -27.92 -8.11
N LEU A 359 -12.44 -26.75 -8.22
CA LEU A 359 -12.26 -25.75 -7.17
C LEU A 359 -13.16 -24.54 -7.49
N VAL A 360 -14.39 -24.49 -6.98
CA VAL A 360 -15.32 -23.37 -7.23
C VAL A 360 -15.51 -22.57 -5.95
N LEU A 361 -14.63 -21.59 -5.74
CA LEU A 361 -14.49 -20.85 -4.49
C LEU A 361 -14.58 -19.34 -4.75
N PRO A 362 -15.78 -18.82 -5.08
CA PRO A 362 -15.99 -17.41 -5.27
C PRO A 362 -15.63 -16.62 -4.00
N PRO A 363 -14.77 -15.60 -4.10
CA PRO A 363 -14.33 -14.80 -2.94
C PRO A 363 -15.46 -13.91 -2.43
N ALA A 364 -15.20 -13.24 -1.30
CA ALA A 364 -16.11 -12.23 -0.77
C ALA A 364 -16.25 -11.04 -1.75
N THR A 365 -17.47 -10.50 -1.86
CA THR A 365 -17.78 -9.35 -2.74
C THR A 365 -17.74 -8.01 -2.02
N SER A 366 -17.39 -7.99 -0.73
CA SER A 366 -17.23 -6.78 0.08
C SER A 366 -16.31 -7.06 1.28
N GLY A 367 -15.90 -6.01 2.00
CA GLY A 367 -15.03 -6.11 3.19
C GLY A 367 -13.54 -6.05 2.87
N THR A 368 -12.70 -6.14 3.91
CA THR A 368 -11.24 -5.99 3.82
C THR A 368 -10.57 -6.99 2.88
N TYR A 369 -11.12 -8.20 2.77
CA TYR A 369 -10.56 -9.28 1.93
C TYR A 369 -11.37 -9.52 0.65
N GLN A 370 -12.12 -8.51 0.20
CA GLN A 370 -12.92 -8.60 -1.02
C GLN A 370 -12.06 -9.07 -2.21
N GLY A 371 -12.55 -10.07 -2.92
CA GLY A 371 -11.91 -10.60 -4.12
C GLY A 371 -10.79 -11.61 -3.87
N ILE A 372 -10.39 -11.87 -2.62
CA ILE A 372 -9.32 -12.79 -2.26
C ILE A 372 -9.89 -14.16 -1.88
N THR A 373 -9.39 -15.22 -2.51
CA THR A 373 -9.76 -16.62 -2.18
C THR A 373 -8.65 -17.29 -1.37
N ILE A 374 -7.38 -17.02 -1.65
CA ILE A 374 -6.24 -17.59 -0.94
C ILE A 374 -5.32 -16.46 -0.48
N PHE A 375 -5.03 -16.44 0.81
CA PHE A 375 -4.07 -15.55 1.44
C PHE A 375 -3.18 -16.39 2.35
N GLN A 376 -1.89 -16.48 2.05
CA GLN A 376 -0.91 -17.08 2.95
C GLN A 376 -0.32 -16.01 3.87
N ALA A 377 -0.14 -16.35 5.15
CA ALA A 377 0.49 -15.46 6.11
C ALA A 377 1.85 -15.01 5.60
N ARG A 378 2.18 -13.76 5.90
CA ARG A 378 3.45 -13.16 5.53
C ARG A 378 4.53 -13.57 6.52
N CYS A 379 5.75 -13.53 6.03
CA CYS A 379 6.91 -13.52 6.88
C CYS A 379 7.18 -12.10 7.36
N ASP A 380 6.93 -11.84 8.64
CA ASP A 380 7.47 -10.63 9.27
C ASP A 380 9.01 -10.76 9.30
N LEU A 381 9.68 -9.93 8.50
CA LEU A 381 11.14 -9.85 8.44
C LEU A 381 11.74 -9.14 9.67
N ASP A 382 10.90 -8.47 10.48
CA ASP A 382 11.31 -7.63 11.60
C ASP A 382 10.85 -8.14 12.97
N ASP A 383 9.97 -9.14 13.01
CA ASP A 383 9.59 -9.77 14.26
C ASP A 383 10.57 -10.91 14.55
N ALA A 384 11.71 -10.51 15.14
CA ALA A 384 12.40 -11.36 16.09
C ALA A 384 11.47 -11.60 17.29
N GLU A 385 10.39 -12.34 17.08
CA GLU A 385 9.57 -12.90 18.15
C GLU A 385 10.51 -13.68 19.09
N PRO A 386 10.36 -13.54 20.42
CA PRO A 386 11.15 -14.29 21.38
C PRO A 386 11.06 -15.77 21.02
N ALA A 387 12.21 -16.42 20.86
CA ALA A 387 12.29 -17.82 20.50
C ALA A 387 11.35 -18.68 21.36
N GLY A 388 10.22 -19.12 20.79
CA GLY A 388 9.34 -20.10 21.43
C GLY A 388 7.82 -19.90 21.39
N THR A 389 7.25 -18.86 20.75
CA THR A 389 5.77 -18.70 20.75
C THR A 389 5.01 -18.73 19.43
N ASP A 390 5.65 -18.57 18.26
CA ASP A 390 5.02 -18.94 16.98
C ASP A 390 6.08 -19.49 16.01
N PRO A 391 5.73 -20.46 15.13
CA PRO A 391 6.69 -21.02 14.19
C PRO A 391 7.14 -19.93 13.20
N PRO A 392 8.40 -19.96 12.71
CA PRO A 392 8.79 -19.12 11.58
C PRO A 392 7.81 -19.38 10.43
N CYS A 393 7.19 -18.31 9.92
CA CYS A 393 6.30 -18.33 8.77
C CYS A 393 6.78 -19.32 7.69
N ASP A 394 5.90 -20.22 7.30
CA ASP A 394 6.24 -21.32 6.41
C ASP A 394 6.28 -20.83 4.95
N ARG A 395 7.49 -20.75 4.36
CA ARG A 395 7.72 -20.43 2.93
C ARG A 395 7.51 -21.64 2.01
N SER A 396 6.78 -22.65 2.48
CA SER A 396 6.48 -23.84 1.70
C SER A 396 5.85 -23.46 0.36
N ALA A 397 6.41 -24.02 -0.70
CA ALA A 397 5.90 -23.79 -2.05
C ALA A 397 4.43 -24.19 -2.14
N ALA A 398 3.65 -23.36 -2.83
CA ALA A 398 2.26 -23.64 -3.14
C ALA A 398 2.16 -24.33 -4.50
N LYS A 399 1.27 -25.31 -4.62
CA LYS A 399 0.91 -25.99 -5.85
C LYS A 399 -0.57 -25.90 -6.08
N ILE A 400 -0.97 -25.37 -7.22
CA ILE A 400 -2.38 -25.22 -7.59
C ILE A 400 -2.60 -25.80 -8.98
N ASN A 401 -3.50 -26.77 -9.09
CA ASN A 401 -3.87 -27.37 -10.36
C ASN A 401 -5.17 -26.74 -10.89
N GLY A 402 -5.11 -26.18 -12.09
CA GLY A 402 -6.25 -25.67 -12.85
C GLY A 402 -6.86 -26.77 -13.71
N ASN A 403 -8.15 -27.03 -13.51
CA ASN A 403 -8.96 -27.94 -14.34
C ASN A 403 -10.14 -27.21 -15.02
N ASP A 404 -10.84 -27.91 -15.91
CA ASP A 404 -11.91 -27.39 -16.78
C ASP A 404 -13.15 -26.81 -16.05
N ASP A 405 -13.24 -26.85 -14.72
CA ASP A 405 -14.40 -26.36 -13.95
C ASP A 405 -14.00 -25.66 -12.64
N SER A 406 -12.76 -25.17 -12.56
CA SER A 406 -12.33 -24.42 -11.39
C SER A 406 -12.48 -22.91 -11.59
N GLN A 407 -12.91 -22.22 -10.54
CA GLN A 407 -13.03 -20.77 -10.46
C GLN A 407 -12.68 -20.30 -9.04
N ILE A 408 -11.60 -19.55 -8.93
CA ILE A 408 -11.14 -18.90 -7.70
C ILE A 408 -10.93 -17.40 -7.93
N GLY A 409 -10.85 -16.65 -6.83
CA GLY A 409 -10.47 -15.24 -6.81
C GLY A 409 -8.96 -15.03 -6.79
N THR A 410 -8.55 -13.87 -6.30
CA THR A 410 -7.14 -13.52 -6.09
C THR A 410 -6.43 -14.52 -5.18
N VAL A 411 -5.18 -14.84 -5.55
CA VAL A 411 -4.26 -15.71 -4.82
C VAL A 411 -3.07 -14.87 -4.38
N TYR A 412 -2.83 -14.79 -3.08
CA TYR A 412 -1.75 -14.00 -2.49
C TYR A 412 -0.84 -14.87 -1.63
N LEU A 413 0.41 -15.02 -2.07
CA LEU A 413 1.44 -15.92 -1.53
C LEU A 413 2.79 -15.20 -1.45
N ARG A 414 2.84 -14.06 -0.75
CA ARG A 414 3.97 -13.10 -0.80
C ARG A 414 5.36 -13.74 -0.74
N ASP A 415 5.56 -14.66 0.21
CA ASP A 415 6.88 -15.21 0.56
C ASP A 415 7.09 -16.65 0.07
N ALA A 416 6.14 -17.20 -0.71
CA ALA A 416 6.19 -18.58 -1.19
C ALA A 416 6.28 -18.64 -2.72
N ALA A 417 7.02 -19.64 -3.20
CA ALA A 417 7.00 -20.00 -4.62
C ALA A 417 5.65 -20.63 -4.98
N LEU A 418 5.04 -20.21 -6.09
CA LEU A 418 3.81 -20.77 -6.61
C LEU A 418 4.07 -21.57 -7.88
N GLU A 419 3.69 -22.84 -7.88
CA GLU A 419 3.60 -23.66 -9.08
C GLU A 419 2.13 -23.83 -9.47
N MET A 420 1.75 -23.27 -10.62
CA MET A 420 0.44 -23.52 -11.21
C MET A 420 0.59 -24.53 -12.34
N GLN A 421 -0.27 -25.54 -12.33
CA GLN A 421 -0.33 -26.55 -13.38
C GLN A 421 -1.67 -26.46 -14.10
N GLY A 422 -1.66 -26.47 -15.43
CA GLY A 422 -2.87 -26.51 -16.25
C GLY A 422 -2.96 -27.81 -17.05
N ASN A 423 -4.12 -28.45 -17.03
CA ASN A 423 -4.46 -29.52 -17.98
C ASN A 423 -5.79 -29.25 -18.70
N ALA A 424 -6.22 -27.98 -18.70
CA ALA A 424 -7.53 -27.60 -19.20
C ALA A 424 -7.53 -27.37 -20.72
N GLY A 425 -8.67 -27.59 -21.39
CA GLY A 425 -8.81 -27.33 -22.83
C GLY A 425 -8.97 -25.84 -23.20
N GLN A 426 -8.86 -25.47 -24.49
CA GLN A 426 -8.95 -24.05 -24.92
C GLN A 426 -10.30 -23.38 -24.59
N SER A 427 -11.37 -24.18 -24.50
CA SER A 427 -12.73 -23.70 -24.21
C SER A 427 -13.05 -23.64 -22.71
N SER A 428 -12.06 -23.88 -21.85
CA SER A 428 -12.24 -23.90 -20.40
C SER A 428 -12.61 -22.54 -19.84
N PRO A 429 -13.37 -22.49 -18.73
CA PRO A 429 -13.72 -21.25 -18.06
C PRO A 429 -12.49 -20.56 -17.46
N VAL A 430 -12.67 -19.30 -17.07
CA VAL A 430 -11.68 -18.53 -16.32
C VAL A 430 -11.38 -19.21 -14.99
N PHE A 431 -10.13 -19.59 -14.77
CA PHE A 431 -9.69 -20.22 -13.53
C PHE A 431 -9.54 -19.22 -12.39
N VAL A 432 -8.86 -18.11 -12.63
CA VAL A 432 -8.66 -17.03 -11.62
C VAL A 432 -9.38 -15.77 -12.09
N THR A 433 -10.25 -15.21 -11.26
CA THR A 433 -10.76 -13.83 -11.44
C THR A 433 -10.18 -12.92 -10.36
N GLY A 434 -9.14 -12.17 -10.70
CA GLY A 434 -8.38 -11.39 -9.73
C GLY A 434 -6.93 -11.23 -10.16
N THR A 435 -6.03 -11.21 -9.19
CA THR A 435 -4.57 -11.20 -9.41
C THR A 435 -3.94 -12.42 -8.74
N VAL A 436 -2.88 -12.97 -9.34
CA VAL A 436 -2.02 -13.98 -8.72
C VAL A 436 -0.72 -13.31 -8.31
N ILE A 437 -0.36 -13.40 -7.03
CA ILE A 437 0.82 -12.74 -6.46
C ILE A 437 1.59 -13.78 -5.67
N ALA A 438 2.88 -13.95 -5.97
CA ALA A 438 3.76 -14.88 -5.27
C ALA A 438 5.21 -14.37 -5.24
N ASP A 439 6.07 -14.94 -4.39
CA ASP A 439 7.51 -14.64 -4.39
C ASP A 439 8.11 -14.96 -5.76
N THR A 440 7.99 -16.21 -6.18
CA THR A 440 8.34 -16.67 -7.53
C THR A 440 7.19 -17.49 -8.11
N MET A 441 7.09 -17.54 -9.43
CA MET A 441 6.03 -18.29 -10.11
C MET A 441 6.58 -19.23 -11.15
N LYS A 442 5.99 -20.42 -11.18
CA LYS A 442 6.19 -21.41 -12.24
C LYS A 442 4.84 -21.83 -12.79
N ILE A 443 4.66 -21.67 -14.09
CA ILE A 443 3.50 -22.15 -14.82
C ILE A 443 3.93 -23.34 -15.67
N SER A 444 3.26 -24.46 -15.49
CA SER A 444 3.60 -25.69 -16.23
C SER A 444 2.39 -26.55 -16.54
N GLY A 445 2.61 -27.67 -17.23
CA GLY A 445 1.55 -28.59 -17.63
C GLY A 445 1.30 -28.58 -19.14
N ASN A 446 0.18 -29.16 -19.55
CA ASN A 446 -0.14 -29.41 -20.95
C ASN A 446 -1.57 -28.93 -21.26
N GLY A 447 -1.84 -27.65 -21.02
CA GLY A 447 -3.16 -27.08 -21.21
C GLY A 447 -3.20 -25.58 -20.97
N TYR A 448 -4.44 -25.08 -20.88
CA TYR A 448 -4.77 -23.67 -20.76
C TYR A 448 -4.90 -23.28 -19.29
N LEU A 449 -4.31 -22.16 -18.93
CA LEU A 449 -4.52 -21.47 -17.67
C LEU A 449 -5.07 -20.08 -17.96
N ARG A 450 -6.33 -19.83 -17.61
CA ARG A 450 -7.02 -18.57 -17.92
C ARG A 450 -7.17 -17.72 -16.67
N ILE A 451 -6.66 -16.49 -16.73
CA ILE A 451 -6.74 -15.51 -15.64
C ILE A 451 -7.50 -14.28 -16.15
N LYS A 452 -8.65 -13.99 -15.55
CA LYS A 452 -9.35 -12.74 -15.74
C LYS A 452 -8.77 -11.71 -14.76
N ALA A 453 -7.79 -10.95 -15.23
CA ALA A 453 -7.14 -9.90 -14.46
C ALA A 453 -8.14 -8.85 -13.98
N VAL A 454 -8.31 -8.73 -12.67
CA VAL A 454 -9.15 -7.73 -12.01
C VAL A 454 -8.43 -7.21 -10.78
N GLU A 455 -8.11 -5.92 -10.75
CA GLU A 455 -7.59 -5.30 -9.53
C GLU A 455 -8.69 -5.25 -8.46
N THR A 456 -8.43 -5.83 -7.29
CA THR A 456 -9.37 -5.73 -6.18
C THR A 456 -9.39 -4.31 -5.62
N PRO A 457 -10.51 -3.83 -5.03
CA PRO A 457 -10.59 -2.46 -4.49
C PRO A 457 -9.52 -2.14 -3.44
N ASN A 458 -9.03 -3.15 -2.72
CA ASN A 458 -8.05 -3.00 -1.65
C ASN A 458 -6.61 -3.23 -2.13
N MET A 459 -6.42 -3.45 -3.43
CA MET A 459 -5.10 -3.53 -4.06
C MET A 459 -4.50 -2.15 -4.15
N ARG A 460 -3.44 -1.89 -3.39
CA ARG A 460 -2.66 -0.66 -3.53
C ARG A 460 -1.72 -0.78 -4.73
N VAL A 461 -1.37 0.34 -5.33
CA VAL A 461 -0.26 0.40 -6.29
C VAL A 461 0.95 0.67 -5.42
N ALA A 462 2.00 -0.19 -5.41
CA ALA A 462 3.22 0.23 -4.74
C ALA A 462 3.70 1.47 -5.49
N ASP A 463 3.95 2.54 -4.75
CA ASP A 463 4.19 3.87 -5.26
C ASP A 463 5.68 4.07 -5.47
N PRO A 464 6.13 4.33 -6.71
CA PRO A 464 7.50 4.75 -6.88
C PRO A 464 7.64 6.01 -7.73
N ASP A 465 6.56 6.76 -8.00
CA ASP A 465 6.67 8.11 -8.58
C ASP A 465 5.30 8.80 -8.67
N ILE A 466 4.66 9.09 -7.54
CA ILE A 466 3.65 10.15 -7.56
C ILE A 466 4.37 11.50 -7.65
N GLY A 467 4.38 12.05 -8.86
CA GLY A 467 4.86 13.41 -9.10
C GLY A 467 4.06 14.42 -8.29
N LEU A 468 4.69 15.01 -7.28
CA LEU A 468 4.18 16.19 -6.57
C LEU A 468 4.41 17.42 -7.45
N GLU A 469 3.33 18.01 -7.96
CA GLU A 469 3.39 19.38 -8.48
C GLU A 469 3.26 20.35 -7.29
N ARG A 470 4.33 21.09 -7.02
CA ARG A 470 4.40 22.12 -5.95
C ARG A 470 3.84 23.46 -6.39
#